data_AF-A0A940D9N9-F1
#
_entry.id   AF-A0A940D9N9-F1
#
_cell.length_a   1.000
_cell.length_b   1.000
_cell.length_c   1.000
_cell.angle_alpha   90.00
_cell.angle_beta   90.00
_cell.angle_gamma   90.00
#
_symmetry.space_group_name_H-M   'P 1'
#
loop_
_entity.id
_entity.type
_entity.pdbx_description
1 polymer ?
#
loop_
_entity_poly.entity_id
_entity_poly.type
_entity_poly.pdbx_seq_one_letter_code
_entity_poly.pdbx_strand_id
1 'polypeptide(L)' 'MKIRKIFMDNKEEKVFIYENKKEEYFMVAFPSAEWSIQFTYDEFGESLINKLIKSLTNRLNEEQAEALALRIDQWTKEM' A
#
# COMPACT_ATOMS: atom_id res chain seq x y z
N MET A 1 -0.98 2.55 -14.02
CA MET A 1 -1.54 1.67 -12.97
C MET A 1 -0.85 0.32 -13.05
N LYS A 2 -0.23 -0.13 -11.95
CA LYS A 2 0.31 -1.50 -11.78
C LYS A 2 -0.60 -2.28 -10.83
N ILE A 3 -0.66 -3.60 -11.00
CA ILE A 3 -1.38 -4.51 -10.10
C ILE A 3 -0.35 -5.47 -9.53
N ARG A 4 -0.24 -5.50 -8.20
CA ARG A 4 0.62 -6.43 -7.47
C ARG A 4 -0.24 -7.53 -6.88
N LYS A 5 0.30 -8.74 -6.86
CA LYS A 5 -0.34 -9.91 -6.24
C LYS A 5 0.31 -10.18 -4.90
N ILE A 6 -0.50 -10.47 -3.89
CA ILE A 6 -0.04 -10.96 -2.59
C ILE A 6 -0.74 -12.27 -2.29
N PHE A 7 -0.12 -13.08 -1.42
CA PHE A 7 -0.79 -14.22 -0.81
C PHE A 7 -1.11 -13.85 0.63
N MET A 8 -2.39 -13.87 0.97
CA MET A 8 -2.90 -13.58 2.31
C MET A 8 -3.99 -14.59 2.63
N ASP A 9 -3.96 -15.17 3.83
CA ASP A 9 -4.94 -16.17 4.29
C ASP A 9 -5.20 -17.31 3.28
N ASN A 10 -4.10 -17.80 2.71
CA ASN A 10 -4.08 -18.88 1.72
C ASN A 10 -4.86 -18.58 0.42
N LYS A 11 -5.04 -17.28 0.09
CA LYS A 11 -5.68 -16.79 -1.13
C LYS A 11 -4.78 -15.80 -1.85
N GLU A 12 -4.87 -15.81 -3.18
CA GLU A 12 -4.26 -14.77 -4.02
C GLU A 12 -5.14 -13.52 -3.98
N GLU A 13 -4.52 -12.41 -3.61
CA GLU A 13 -5.16 -11.11 -3.44
C GLU A 13 -4.47 -10.06 -4.32
N LYS A 14 -5.17 -8.95 -4.62
CA LYS A 14 -4.68 -7.91 -5.54
C LYS A 14 -4.57 -6.55 -4.86
N VAL A 15 -3.43 -5.90 -5.08
CA VAL A 15 -3.17 -4.52 -4.66
C VAL A 15 -2.95 -3.68 -5.92
N PHE A 16 -3.69 -2.58 -6.02
CA PHE A 16 -3.68 -1.68 -7.16
C PHE A 16 -2.83 -0.46 -6.80
N ILE A 17 -1.87 -0.12 -7.64
CA ILE A 17 -0.97 1.03 -7.44
C ILE A 17 -1.05 1.93 -8.65
N TYR A 18 -1.46 3.16 -8.43
CA TYR A 18 -1.46 4.22 -9.42
C TYR A 18 -0.45 5.28 -9.01
N GLU A 19 0.33 5.76 -9.97
CA GLU A 19 1.28 6.84 -9.81
C GLU A 19 0.88 7.94 -10.78
N ASN A 20 0.71 9.15 -10.27
CA ASN A 20 0.49 10.34 -11.05
C ASN A 20 1.77 11.20 -11.02
N LYS A 21 2.59 11.08 -12.06
CA LYS A 21 3.86 11.82 -12.17
C LYS A 21 3.66 13.33 -12.38
N LYS A 22 2.50 13.75 -12.85
CA LYS A 22 2.21 15.17 -13.11
C LYS A 22 1.86 15.91 -11.82
N GLU A 23 1.13 15.24 -10.93
CA GLU A 23 0.66 15.79 -9.65
C GLU A 23 1.45 15.21 -8.45
N GLU A 24 2.50 14.44 -8.73
CA GLU A 24 3.47 13.90 -7.78
C GLU A 24 2.87 13.11 -6.61
N TYR A 25 1.89 12.24 -6.89
CA TYR A 25 1.28 11.38 -5.88
C TYR A 25 1.10 9.93 -6.34
N PHE A 26 0.94 9.05 -5.34
CA PHE A 26 0.49 7.67 -5.50
C PHE A 26 -0.89 7.49 -4.90
N MET A 27 -1.68 6.61 -5.52
CA MET A 27 -2.89 6.06 -4.94
C MET A 27 -2.75 4.54 -4.91
N VAL A 28 -2.94 3.96 -3.72
CA VAL A 28 -2.92 2.51 -3.52
C VAL A 28 -4.28 2.05 -3.04
N ALA A 29 -4.77 0.94 -3.59
CA ALA A 29 -6.03 0.34 -3.17
C ALA A 29 -5.87 -1.17 -2.96
N PHE A 30 -6.48 -1.67 -1.88
CA PHE A 30 -6.59 -3.08 -1.56
C PHE A 30 -8.08 -3.44 -1.44
N PRO A 31 -8.73 -3.88 -2.54
CA PRO A 31 -10.20 -3.97 -2.60
C PRO A 31 -10.82 -4.99 -1.65
N SER A 32 -10.18 -6.14 -1.41
CA SER A 32 -10.72 -7.15 -0.49
C SER A 32 -10.70 -6.70 0.97
N ALA A 33 -9.92 -5.68 1.31
CA ALA A 33 -9.92 -5.01 2.61
C ALA A 33 -10.74 -3.71 2.62
N GLU A 34 -11.44 -3.37 1.53
CA GLU A 34 -12.17 -2.10 1.35
C GLU A 34 -11.33 -0.86 1.71
N TRP A 35 -10.05 -0.89 1.33
CA TRP A 35 -9.06 0.08 1.76
C TRP A 35 -8.39 0.77 0.59
N SER A 36 -8.14 2.07 0.73
CA SER A 36 -7.30 2.84 -0.17
C SER A 36 -6.61 3.99 0.56
N ILE A 37 -5.52 4.47 -0.03
CA ILE A 37 -4.75 5.61 0.49
C ILE A 37 -4.11 6.39 -0.64
N GLN A 38 -3.90 7.69 -0.41
CA GLN A 38 -3.09 8.57 -1.24
C GLN A 38 -1.90 9.12 -0.45
N PHE A 39 -0.75 9.23 -1.10
CA PHE A 39 0.46 9.83 -0.53
C PHE A 39 1.36 10.42 -1.60
N THR A 40 2.25 11.34 -1.20
CA THR A 40 3.24 11.96 -2.09
C THR A 40 4.64 11.40 -1.85
N TYR A 41 5.60 11.78 -2.70
CA TYR A 41 7.01 11.37 -2.53
C TYR A 41 7.64 11.89 -1.23
N ASP A 42 7.17 13.04 -0.71
CA ASP A 42 7.69 13.63 0.54
C ASP A 42 7.42 12.76 1.77
N GLU A 43 6.44 11.86 1.68
CA GLU A 43 6.07 10.97 2.78
C GLU A 43 6.93 9.69 2.83
N PHE A 44 7.74 9.40 1.80
CA PHE A 44 8.46 8.14 1.67
C PHE A 44 9.36 7.81 2.87
N GLY A 45 9.62 6.51 3.08
CA GLY A 45 10.40 6.04 4.22
C GLY A 45 9.51 5.78 5.45
N GLU A 46 10.06 6.02 6.65
CA GLU A 46 9.38 5.66 7.90
C GLU A 46 8.02 6.36 8.08
N SER A 47 7.88 7.60 7.60
CA SER A 47 6.63 8.35 7.67
C SER A 47 5.50 7.64 6.93
N LEU A 48 5.73 7.24 5.68
CA LEU A 48 4.79 6.48 4.85
C LEU A 48 4.49 5.11 5.48
N ILE A 49 5.52 4.37 5.92
CA ILE A 49 5.33 3.04 6.53
C ILE A 49 4.40 3.15 7.74
N ASN A 50 4.66 4.09 8.66
CA ASN A 50 3.82 4.30 9.84
C ASN A 50 2.38 4.71 9.47
N LYS A 51 2.22 5.60 8.47
CA LYS A 51 0.92 6.00 7.94
C LYS A 51 0.14 4.81 7.38
N LEU A 52 0.81 3.97 6.60
CA LEU A 52 0.23 2.76 6.00
C LEU A 52 -0.22 1.78 7.08
N ILE A 53 0.66 1.41 8.02
CA ILE A 53 0.35 0.50 9.13
C ILE A 53 -0.87 1.00 9.88
N LYS A 54 -0.85 2.26 10.35
CA LYS A 54 -1.96 2.85 11.11
C LYS A 54 -3.29 2.80 10.34
N SER A 55 -3.26 2.98 9.03
CA SER A 55 -4.47 2.95 8.20
C SER A 55 -4.97 1.53 7.93
N LEU A 56 -4.07 0.55 7.85
CA LEU A 56 -4.36 -0.84 7.53
C LEU A 56 -4.78 -1.66 8.76
N THR A 57 -4.28 -1.36 9.95
CA THR A 57 -4.61 -2.09 11.20
C THR A 57 -6.09 -2.01 11.60
N ASN A 58 -6.86 -1.09 11.02
CA ASN A 58 -8.33 -1.06 11.19
C ASN A 58 -9.04 -2.14 10.34
N ARG A 59 -8.35 -2.76 9.39
CA ARG A 59 -8.92 -3.67 8.39
C ARG A 59 -8.22 -5.04 8.36
N LEU A 60 -6.94 -5.06 8.71
CA LEU A 60 -6.08 -6.24 8.74
C LEU A 60 -5.53 -6.42 10.16
N ASN A 61 -5.05 -7.62 10.46
CA ASN A 61 -4.27 -7.80 11.69
C ASN A 61 -2.91 -7.07 11.57
N GLU A 62 -2.24 -6.87 12.71
CA GLU A 62 -1.00 -6.07 12.80
C GLU A 62 0.11 -6.61 11.89
N GLU A 63 0.37 -7.91 11.93
CA GLU A 63 1.39 -8.56 11.09
C GLU A 63 1.11 -8.39 9.59
N GLN A 64 -0.15 -8.58 9.17
CA GLN A 64 -0.58 -8.38 7.79
C GLN A 64 -0.47 -6.91 7.36
N ALA A 65 -0.83 -5.98 8.25
CA ALA A 65 -0.74 -4.55 8.00
C ALA A 65 0.72 -4.09 7.81
N GLU A 66 1.63 -4.54 8.68
CA GLU A 66 3.07 -4.28 8.58
C GLU A 66 3.66 -4.86 7.30
N ALA A 67 3.39 -6.13 7.02
CA ALA A 67 3.89 -6.80 5.82
C ALA A 67 3.41 -6.09 4.54
N LEU A 68 2.14 -5.69 4.48
CA LEU A 68 1.60 -4.97 3.33
C LEU A 68 2.16 -3.55 3.21
N ALA A 69 2.33 -2.83 4.32
CA ALA A 69 2.93 -1.49 4.33
C ALA A 69 4.35 -1.48 3.75
N LEU A 70 5.20 -2.43 4.20
CA LEU A 70 6.56 -2.59 3.70
C LEU A 70 6.60 -2.93 2.21
N ARG A 71 5.69 -3.80 1.75
CA ARG A 71 5.56 -4.13 0.33
C ARG A 71 5.15 -2.93 -0.51
N ILE A 72 4.20 -2.12 -0.04
CA ILE A 72 3.76 -0.91 -0.73
C ILE A 72 4.91 0.08 -0.87
N ASP A 73 5.61 0.39 0.23
CA ASP A 73 6.78 1.30 0.21
C ASP A 73 7.86 0.81 -0.76
N GLN A 74 8.17 -0.48 -0.76
CA GLN A 74 9.08 -1.08 -1.72
C GLN A 74 8.59 -0.88 -3.16
N TRP A 75 7.34 -1.25 -3.45
CA TRP A 75 6.83 -1.19 -4.81
C TRP A 75 6.74 0.22 -5.36
N THR A 76 6.42 1.23 -4.54
CA THR A 76 6.36 2.62 -4.99
C THR A 76 7.74 3.21 -5.23
N LYS A 77 8.79 2.71 -4.58
CA LYS A 77 10.18 3.08 -4.88
C LYS A 77 10.73 2.44 -6.17
N GLU A 78 10.16 1.32 -6.61
CA GLU A 78 10.52 0.60 -7.85
C GLU A 78 9.80 1.13 -9.12
N MET A 79 8.91 2.12 -8.98
CA MET A 79 8.05 2.62 -10.07
C MET A 79 8.64 3.80 -10.85
#